data_AF-R6E8V3-F1
#
_entry.id   AF-R6E8V3-F1
#
_cell.length_a   1.000
_cell.length_b   1.000
_cell.length_c   1.000
_cell.angle_alpha   90.00
_cell.angle_beta   90.00
_cell.angle_gamma   90.00
#
_symmetry.space_group_name_H-M   'P 1'
#
loop_
_entity.id
_entity.type
_entity.pdbx_description
1 polymer ?
#
loop_
_entity_poly.entity_id
_entity_poly.type
_entity_poly.pdbx_seq_one_letter_code
_entity_poly.pdbx_strand_id
1 'polypeptide(L)'
;MAIIKCPECGKDVSDKAPFCPHCGVKIAGELPVPVPQPNPKKASHGHKTLLVSFIVAVIVCGMGVLVYQVKMGKKENEAYAMASSSKDTLIMQSYLERYPHANETHRQEVMDLLEKARKMEKDWNNAKASNSLSEIKDFLSTYPNSSHRQAAEERIDSLSWAMAKNKNTPESYNQYIGEFPEGAYIDQAQDALRKRLGQQVQPEEREMVRALFRKFFQSVNSRNEDAMLSTCEDILTNFLGKPTATKSDVASFMQKIYKPEITNMNWYLDNDYAIKKREVGDLEYEYQVTFSAKLEREYSEKPKEESRFRVTATVSPDGKISSLNLTKILQPE
;
A
#
# COMPACT_ATOMS: atom_id res chain seq x y z
N MET A 1 -81.36 -60.43 39.53
CA MET A 1 -80.63 -60.12 40.77
C MET A 1 -79.60 -59.08 40.40
N ALA A 2 -79.70 -57.85 40.91
CA ALA A 2 -78.72 -56.82 40.59
C ALA A 2 -77.50 -56.99 41.50
N ILE A 3 -76.33 -57.09 40.87
CA ILE A 3 -75.05 -57.06 41.57
C ILE A 3 -74.67 -55.58 41.70
N ILE A 4 -74.49 -55.11 42.93
CA ILE A 4 -73.96 -53.80 43.27
C ILE A 4 -72.53 -53.94 43.79
N LYS A 5 -71.73 -52.87 43.71
CA LYS A 5 -70.42 -52.86 44.37
C LYS A 5 -70.56 -52.49 45.83
N CYS A 6 -69.92 -53.25 46.71
CA CYS A 6 -69.85 -52.92 48.12
C CYS A 6 -69.15 -51.56 48.32
N PRO A 7 -69.75 -50.61 49.06
CA PRO A 7 -69.18 -49.28 49.24
C PRO A 7 -67.87 -49.25 50.03
N GLU A 8 -67.57 -50.31 50.80
CA GLU A 8 -66.33 -50.43 51.58
C GLU A 8 -65.23 -51.18 50.82
N CYS A 9 -65.50 -52.41 50.36
CA CYS A 9 -64.46 -53.25 49.77
C CYS A 9 -64.46 -53.29 48.23
N GLY A 10 -65.43 -52.66 47.57
CA GLY A 10 -65.51 -52.56 46.10
C GLY A 10 -65.80 -53.86 45.35
N LYS A 11 -65.99 -54.98 46.06
CA LYS A 11 -66.37 -56.28 45.46
C LYS A 11 -67.87 -56.36 45.18
N ASP A 12 -68.19 -57.20 44.22
CA ASP A 12 -69.55 -57.45 43.73
C ASP A 12 -70.40 -58.18 44.79
N VAL A 13 -71.53 -57.59 45.17
CA VAL A 13 -72.48 -58.11 46.19
C VAL A 13 -73.92 -57.91 45.72
N SER A 14 -74.83 -58.80 46.09
CA SER A 14 -76.26 -58.65 45.75
C SER A 14 -76.91 -57.51 46.52
N ASP A 15 -77.74 -56.74 45.83
CA ASP A 15 -78.58 -55.65 46.34
C ASP A 15 -79.58 -56.04 47.46
N LYS A 16 -79.81 -57.35 47.67
CA LYS A 16 -80.68 -57.87 48.74
C LYS A 16 -79.93 -58.53 49.90
N ALA A 17 -78.61 -58.62 49.84
CA ALA A 17 -77.84 -59.19 50.94
C ALA A 17 -77.88 -58.23 52.14
N PRO A 18 -78.23 -58.68 53.36
CA PRO A 18 -78.21 -57.80 54.53
C PRO A 18 -76.78 -57.36 54.89
N PHE A 19 -75.77 -58.20 54.60
CA PHE A 19 -74.35 -57.92 54.84
C PHE A 19 -73.46 -58.39 53.67
N CYS A 20 -72.33 -57.73 53.45
CA CYS A 20 -71.34 -58.12 52.44
C CYS A 20 -70.58 -59.40 52.85
N PRO A 21 -70.50 -60.45 52.01
CA PRO A 21 -69.79 -61.68 52.35
C PRO A 21 -68.26 -61.52 52.47
N HIS A 22 -67.71 -60.46 51.89
CA HIS A 22 -66.25 -60.24 51.82
C HIS A 22 -65.70 -59.37 52.94
N CYS A 23 -66.50 -58.46 53.50
CA CYS A 23 -66.06 -57.55 54.56
C CYS A 23 -67.05 -57.41 55.73
N GLY A 24 -68.26 -57.96 55.63
CA GLY A 24 -69.25 -57.95 56.70
C GLY A 24 -70.09 -56.68 56.84
N VAL A 25 -69.94 -55.66 55.98
CA VAL A 25 -70.69 -54.39 56.09
C VAL A 25 -72.17 -54.53 55.70
N LYS A 26 -73.08 -53.83 56.40
CA LYS A 26 -74.55 -53.90 56.20
C LYS A 26 -75.01 -53.12 54.96
N ILE A 27 -75.90 -53.68 54.14
CA ILE A 27 -76.25 -53.12 52.80
C ILE A 27 -77.73 -52.65 52.66
N ALA A 28 -78.71 -53.12 53.45
CA ALA A 28 -80.15 -52.87 53.12
C ALA A 28 -81.03 -52.18 54.21
N GLY A 29 -81.77 -51.14 53.76
CA GLY A 29 -83.10 -50.65 54.21
C GLY A 29 -83.11 -49.36 55.06
N GLU A 30 -83.94 -48.32 54.85
CA GLU A 30 -84.99 -47.96 53.87
C GLU A 30 -85.39 -46.47 54.15
N LEU A 31 -85.64 -45.67 53.11
CA LEU A 31 -86.26 -44.33 53.15
C LEU A 31 -87.79 -44.46 53.42
N PRO A 32 -88.51 -43.50 54.06
CA PRO A 32 -89.17 -42.40 53.30
C PRO A 32 -89.59 -41.07 54.02
N VAL A 33 -89.42 -39.93 53.30
CA VAL A 33 -90.36 -38.82 52.88
C VAL A 33 -91.53 -38.31 53.78
N PRO A 34 -92.20 -37.13 53.56
CA PRO A 34 -91.83 -35.68 53.42
C PRO A 34 -92.65 -34.73 54.36
N VAL A 35 -92.40 -33.40 54.40
CA VAL A 35 -93.32 -32.24 54.11
C VAL A 35 -92.51 -30.89 54.13
N PRO A 36 -93.03 -29.70 53.72
CA PRO A 36 -93.47 -29.18 52.41
C PRO A 36 -92.53 -28.09 51.81
N GLN A 37 -92.71 -27.81 50.51
CA GLN A 37 -92.01 -26.78 49.73
C GLN A 37 -92.56 -25.36 49.91
N PRO A 38 -91.74 -24.35 49.58
CA PRO A 38 -92.16 -23.29 48.67
C PRO A 38 -91.25 -23.22 47.44
N ASN A 39 -91.82 -22.89 46.29
CA ASN A 39 -91.12 -22.54 45.04
C ASN A 39 -91.78 -21.23 44.52
N PRO A 40 -91.13 -20.36 43.72
CA PRO A 40 -90.14 -20.72 42.68
C PRO A 40 -88.94 -19.76 42.51
N LYS A 41 -87.88 -20.24 41.83
CA LYS A 41 -87.36 -19.68 40.55
C LYS A 41 -86.04 -20.36 40.15
N LYS A 42 -86.03 -20.91 38.93
CA LYS A 42 -84.85 -21.40 38.20
C LYS A 42 -83.79 -20.28 38.14
N ALA A 43 -82.56 -20.57 38.55
CA ALA A 43 -81.39 -19.79 38.16
C ALA A 43 -80.55 -20.65 37.20
N SER A 44 -80.48 -20.21 35.94
CA SER A 44 -79.49 -20.71 34.99
C SER A 44 -78.11 -20.55 35.63
N HIS A 45 -77.31 -21.62 35.64
CA HIS A 45 -75.89 -21.51 35.96
C HIS A 45 -75.23 -20.73 34.83
N GLY A 46 -75.28 -19.41 34.96
CA GLY A 46 -74.80 -18.46 33.97
C GLY A 46 -73.29 -18.56 33.82
N HIS A 47 -72.83 -18.19 32.62
CA HIS A 47 -71.48 -17.90 32.13
C HIS A 47 -70.40 -17.39 33.13
N LYS A 48 -70.70 -17.10 34.40
CA LYS A 48 -69.86 -16.40 35.39
C LYS A 48 -68.69 -17.24 35.97
N THR A 49 -68.84 -18.54 36.21
CA THR A 49 -67.71 -19.40 36.68
C THR A 49 -66.74 -19.76 35.56
N LEU A 50 -67.25 -19.95 34.34
CA LEU A 50 -66.45 -20.10 33.11
C LEU A 50 -65.66 -18.80 32.80
N LEU A 51 -66.26 -17.64 33.07
CA LEU A 51 -65.63 -16.32 32.95
C LEU A 51 -64.40 -16.16 33.83
N VAL A 52 -64.46 -16.59 35.10
CA VAL A 52 -63.32 -16.44 36.05
C VAL A 52 -62.14 -17.33 35.65
N SER A 53 -62.39 -18.59 35.27
CA SER A 53 -61.33 -19.49 34.78
C SER A 53 -60.69 -18.98 33.48
N PHE A 54 -61.49 -18.40 32.59
CA PHE A 54 -61.00 -17.78 31.36
C PHE A 54 -60.12 -16.56 31.64
N ILE A 55 -60.50 -15.70 32.59
CA ILE A 55 -59.70 -14.54 33.01
C ILE A 55 -58.34 -14.98 33.58
N VAL A 56 -58.30 -16.00 34.45
CA VAL A 56 -57.03 -16.51 35.01
C VAL A 56 -56.15 -17.10 33.91
N ALA A 57 -56.71 -17.85 32.95
CA ALA A 57 -55.95 -18.37 31.81
C ALA A 57 -55.37 -17.25 30.94
N VAL A 58 -56.14 -16.18 30.68
CA VAL A 58 -55.65 -14.99 29.95
C VAL A 58 -54.53 -14.28 30.72
N ILE A 59 -54.62 -14.18 32.05
CA ILE A 59 -53.56 -13.58 32.88
C ILE A 59 -52.29 -14.44 32.85
N VAL A 60 -52.40 -15.76 32.95
CA VAL A 60 -51.24 -16.67 32.86
C VAL A 60 -50.61 -16.63 31.47
N CYS A 61 -51.41 -16.64 30.40
CA CYS A 61 -50.92 -16.45 29.04
C CYS A 61 -50.26 -15.07 28.86
N GLY A 62 -50.86 -14.01 29.40
CA GLY A 62 -50.31 -12.66 29.40
C GLY A 62 -48.97 -12.57 30.14
N MET A 63 -48.87 -13.16 31.33
CA MET A 63 -47.61 -13.25 32.08
C MET A 63 -46.56 -14.07 31.32
N GLY A 64 -46.95 -15.18 30.68
CA GLY A 64 -46.06 -15.96 29.82
C GLY A 64 -45.52 -15.17 28.63
N VAL A 65 -46.39 -14.37 27.98
CA VAL A 65 -46.00 -13.45 26.90
C VAL A 65 -45.06 -12.36 27.41
N LEU A 66 -45.31 -11.78 28.57
CA LEU A 66 -44.45 -10.75 29.17
C LEU A 66 -43.06 -11.30 29.52
N VAL A 67 -42.99 -12.47 30.16
CA VAL A 67 -41.70 -13.14 30.48
C VAL A 67 -40.94 -13.48 29.20
N TYR A 68 -41.64 -13.95 28.15
CA TYR A 68 -41.04 -14.21 26.84
C TYR A 68 -40.47 -12.94 26.20
N GLN A 69 -41.21 -11.82 26.23
CA GLN A 69 -40.76 -10.53 25.69
C GLN A 69 -39.53 -9.99 26.45
N VAL A 70 -39.52 -10.06 27.78
CA VAL A 70 -38.38 -9.63 28.60
C VAL A 70 -37.14 -10.48 28.32
N LYS A 71 -37.29 -11.82 28.22
CA LYS A 71 -36.18 -12.72 27.92
C LYS A 71 -35.62 -12.51 26.50
N MET A 72 -36.49 -12.24 25.52
CA MET A 72 -36.08 -11.92 24.16
C MET A 72 -35.37 -10.57 24.07
N GLY A 73 -35.85 -9.54 24.79
CA GLY A 73 -35.21 -8.23 24.83
C GLY A 73 -33.79 -8.27 25.41
N LYS A 74 -33.53 -9.08 26.45
CA LYS A 74 -32.17 -9.25 26.97
C LYS A 74 -31.20 -9.86 25.93
N LYS A 75 -31.64 -10.89 25.22
CA LYS A 75 -30.83 -11.55 24.17
C LYS A 75 -30.60 -10.64 22.97
N GLU A 76 -31.60 -9.85 22.60
CA GLU A 76 -31.49 -8.86 21.52
C GLU A 76 -30.49 -7.76 21.90
N ASN A 77 -30.54 -7.22 23.12
CA ASN A 77 -29.57 -6.22 23.60
C ASN A 77 -28.12 -6.74 23.56
N GLU A 78 -27.90 -7.99 23.95
CA GLU A 78 -26.59 -8.65 23.85
C GLU A 78 -26.15 -8.77 22.38
N ALA A 79 -27.05 -9.18 21.48
CA ALA A 79 -26.77 -9.29 20.06
C ALA A 79 -26.52 -7.92 19.39
N TYR A 80 -27.25 -6.88 19.80
CA TYR A 80 -27.04 -5.51 19.37
C TYR A 80 -25.69 -4.99 19.85
N ALA A 81 -25.33 -5.18 21.13
CA ALA A 81 -24.03 -4.79 21.65
C ALA A 81 -22.86 -5.43 20.87
N MET A 82 -23.01 -6.70 20.48
CA MET A 82 -22.05 -7.39 19.60
C MET A 82 -22.04 -6.79 18.19
N ALA A 83 -23.20 -6.57 17.57
CA ALA A 83 -23.29 -6.00 16.21
C ALA A 83 -22.72 -4.58 16.13
N SER A 84 -23.02 -3.73 17.12
CA SER A 84 -22.61 -2.32 17.18
C SER A 84 -21.13 -2.13 17.51
N SER A 85 -20.47 -3.13 18.12
CA SER A 85 -19.03 -3.11 18.40
C SER A 85 -18.19 -3.93 17.42
N SER A 86 -18.84 -4.80 16.63
CA SER A 86 -18.17 -5.64 15.64
C SER A 86 -17.68 -4.84 14.45
N LYS A 87 -16.53 -5.25 13.90
CA LYS A 87 -16.03 -4.79 12.58
C LYS A 87 -16.49 -5.71 11.43
N ASP A 88 -17.14 -6.83 11.76
CA ASP A 88 -17.58 -7.83 10.80
C ASP A 88 -19.03 -7.58 10.36
N THR A 89 -19.19 -7.35 9.05
CA THR A 89 -20.49 -7.13 8.39
C THR A 89 -21.45 -8.32 8.51
N LEU A 90 -20.94 -9.54 8.70
CA LEU A 90 -21.77 -10.75 8.87
C LEU A 90 -22.48 -10.73 10.22
N ILE A 91 -21.84 -10.23 11.27
CA ILE A 91 -22.46 -10.12 12.61
C ILE A 91 -23.63 -9.13 12.54
N MET A 92 -23.44 -7.98 11.90
CA MET A 92 -24.49 -6.97 11.68
C MET A 92 -25.65 -7.53 10.85
N GLN A 93 -25.36 -8.25 9.77
CA GLN A 93 -26.39 -8.91 8.94
C GLN A 93 -27.18 -9.95 9.73
N SER A 94 -26.47 -10.81 10.48
CA SER A 94 -27.11 -11.85 11.30
C SER A 94 -28.03 -11.27 12.37
N TYR A 95 -27.70 -10.11 12.93
CA TYR A 95 -28.56 -9.39 13.87
C TYR A 95 -29.83 -8.90 13.18
N LEU A 96 -29.71 -8.25 12.01
CA LEU A 96 -30.85 -7.72 11.26
C LEU A 96 -31.81 -8.82 10.78
N GLU A 97 -31.29 -10.00 10.44
CA GLU A 97 -32.08 -11.18 10.04
C GLU A 97 -32.74 -11.87 11.24
N ARG A 98 -32.02 -12.03 12.35
CA ARG A 98 -32.50 -12.75 13.53
C ARG A 98 -33.53 -11.95 14.34
N TYR A 99 -33.48 -10.61 14.25
CA TYR A 99 -34.35 -9.71 14.99
C TYR A 99 -35.09 -8.72 14.05
N PRO A 100 -35.99 -9.20 13.19
CA PRO A 100 -36.70 -8.35 12.22
C PRO A 100 -37.67 -7.34 12.88
N HIS A 101 -38.08 -7.61 14.12
CA HIS A 101 -38.98 -6.76 14.92
C HIS A 101 -38.29 -6.17 16.16
N ALA A 102 -36.95 -6.11 16.17
CA ALA A 102 -36.22 -5.38 17.21
C ALA A 102 -36.56 -3.88 17.21
N ASN A 103 -36.12 -3.19 18.26
CA ASN A 103 -36.24 -1.74 18.37
C ASN A 103 -35.77 -1.06 17.08
N GLU A 104 -36.59 -0.16 16.55
CA GLU A 104 -36.34 0.56 15.30
C GLU A 104 -35.01 1.33 15.34
N THR A 105 -34.68 1.96 16.47
CA THR A 105 -33.41 2.67 16.68
C THR A 105 -32.22 1.71 16.58
N HIS A 106 -32.25 0.57 17.29
CA HIS A 106 -31.16 -0.40 17.24
C HIS A 106 -30.97 -0.95 15.81
N ARG A 107 -32.07 -1.27 15.12
CA ARG A 107 -31.99 -1.75 13.74
C ARG A 107 -31.43 -0.69 12.80
N GLN A 108 -31.86 0.56 12.92
CA GLN A 108 -31.37 1.64 12.07
C GLN A 108 -29.88 1.89 12.28
N GLU A 109 -29.42 1.93 13.53
CA GLU A 109 -27.99 2.11 13.83
C GLU A 109 -27.13 0.97 13.26
N VAL A 110 -27.57 -0.29 13.42
CA VAL A 110 -26.85 -1.43 12.85
C VAL A 110 -26.90 -1.42 11.32
N MET A 111 -27.99 -0.97 10.70
CA MET A 111 -28.08 -0.77 9.24
C MET A 111 -27.09 0.29 8.76
N ASP A 112 -27.02 1.45 9.42
CA ASP A 112 -26.12 2.54 9.07
C ASP A 112 -24.64 2.11 9.23
N LEU A 113 -24.33 1.37 10.30
CA LEU A 113 -23.00 0.79 10.50
C LEU A 113 -22.63 -0.20 9.40
N LEU A 114 -23.57 -1.08 9.03
CA LEU A 114 -23.38 -2.05 7.95
C LEU A 114 -23.15 -1.35 6.60
N GLU A 115 -23.92 -0.30 6.29
CA GLU A 115 -23.76 0.47 5.06
C GLU A 115 -22.40 1.17 5.03
N LYS A 116 -22.00 1.83 6.12
CA LYS A 116 -20.68 2.46 6.25
C LYS A 116 -19.54 1.45 6.07
N ALA A 117 -19.64 0.28 6.70
CA ALA A 117 -18.64 -0.78 6.57
C ALA A 117 -18.56 -1.33 5.14
N ARG A 118 -19.70 -1.57 4.49
CA ARG A 118 -19.75 -1.99 3.08
C ARG A 118 -19.18 -0.95 2.14
N LYS A 119 -19.49 0.34 2.37
CA LYS A 119 -18.96 1.44 1.58
C LYS A 119 -17.45 1.54 1.71
N MET A 120 -16.92 1.52 2.93
CA MET A 120 -15.47 1.51 3.18
C MET A 120 -14.79 0.35 2.48
N GLU A 121 -15.35 -0.86 2.56
CA GLU A 121 -14.77 -2.04 1.90
C GLU A 121 -14.78 -1.90 0.38
N LYS A 122 -15.85 -1.35 -0.20
CA LYS A 122 -15.92 -1.04 -1.63
C LYS A 122 -14.86 0.00 -2.03
N ASP A 123 -14.74 1.08 -1.27
CA ASP A 123 -13.78 2.16 -1.53
C ASP A 123 -12.34 1.63 -1.44
N TRP A 124 -12.04 0.77 -0.46
CA TRP A 124 -10.75 0.09 -0.35
C TRP A 124 -10.44 -0.77 -1.58
N ASN A 125 -11.39 -1.61 -2.01
CA ASN A 125 -11.20 -2.48 -3.17
C ASN A 125 -10.99 -1.67 -4.46
N ASN A 126 -11.70 -0.56 -4.64
CA ASN A 126 -11.50 0.36 -5.76
C ASN A 126 -10.10 1.01 -5.71
N ALA A 127 -9.70 1.54 -4.55
CA ALA A 127 -8.40 2.17 -4.37
C ALA A 127 -7.25 1.18 -4.61
N LYS A 128 -7.38 -0.04 -4.09
CA LYS A 128 -6.41 -1.11 -4.31
C LYS A 128 -6.30 -1.51 -5.78
N ALA A 129 -7.42 -1.59 -6.50
CA ALA A 129 -7.46 -1.97 -7.91
C ALA A 129 -6.94 -0.88 -8.86
N SER A 130 -7.08 0.40 -8.49
CA SER A 130 -6.67 1.53 -9.35
C SER A 130 -5.15 1.62 -9.55
N ASN A 131 -4.36 1.04 -8.65
CA ASN A 131 -2.90 1.18 -8.60
C ASN A 131 -2.43 2.64 -8.54
N SER A 132 -3.30 3.55 -8.09
CA SER A 132 -3.06 4.99 -8.05
C SER A 132 -2.66 5.42 -6.64
N LEU A 133 -1.54 6.12 -6.53
CA LEU A 133 -1.07 6.69 -5.27
C LEU A 133 -2.10 7.65 -4.66
N SER A 134 -2.79 8.44 -5.51
CA SER A 134 -3.80 9.40 -5.06
C SER A 134 -4.99 8.68 -4.42
N GLU A 135 -5.55 7.69 -5.10
CA GLU A 135 -6.75 6.97 -4.64
C GLU A 135 -6.52 6.27 -3.29
N ILE A 136 -5.31 5.75 -3.06
CA ILE A 136 -4.97 5.11 -1.78
C ILE A 136 -4.75 6.16 -0.67
N LYS A 137 -4.15 7.31 -1.00
CA LYS A 137 -4.04 8.44 -0.07
C LYS A 137 -5.42 9.00 0.29
N ASP A 138 -6.31 9.11 -0.68
CA ASP A 138 -7.70 9.58 -0.50
C ASP A 138 -8.50 8.61 0.37
N PHE A 139 -8.31 7.30 0.19
CA PHE A 139 -8.86 6.28 1.09
C PHE A 139 -8.40 6.47 2.54
N LEU A 140 -7.09 6.65 2.78
CA LEU A 140 -6.56 6.88 4.14
C LEU A 140 -7.04 8.18 4.76
N SER A 141 -7.19 9.23 3.95
CA SER A 141 -7.76 10.51 4.39
C SER A 141 -9.23 10.35 4.80
N THR A 142 -9.99 9.57 4.04
CA THR A 142 -11.42 9.32 4.29
C THR A 142 -11.63 8.36 5.47
N TYR A 143 -10.77 7.37 5.63
CA TYR A 143 -10.88 6.28 6.63
C TYR A 143 -9.59 6.08 7.45
N PRO A 144 -9.16 7.07 8.26
CA PRO A 144 -7.84 7.09 8.92
C PRO A 144 -7.64 6.01 10.01
N ASN A 145 -8.73 5.44 10.52
CA ASN A 145 -8.73 4.39 11.54
C ASN A 145 -9.27 3.05 11.00
N SER A 146 -9.27 2.86 9.68
CA SER A 146 -9.71 1.61 9.05
C SER A 146 -8.76 0.45 9.39
N SER A 147 -9.27 -0.78 9.33
CA SER A 147 -8.44 -1.99 9.41
C SER A 147 -7.45 -2.12 8.26
N HIS A 148 -7.72 -1.44 7.14
CA HIS A 148 -6.88 -1.45 5.95
C HIS A 148 -5.76 -0.40 5.99
N ARG A 149 -5.66 0.38 7.07
CA ARG A 149 -4.68 1.46 7.20
C ARG A 149 -3.26 1.00 6.88
N GLN A 150 -2.78 -0.04 7.56
CA GLN A 150 -1.42 -0.54 7.37
C GLN A 150 -1.20 -1.01 5.93
N ALA A 151 -2.15 -1.77 5.37
CA ALA A 151 -2.06 -2.23 3.98
C ALA A 151 -2.04 -1.06 2.97
N ALA A 152 -2.76 0.03 3.25
CA ALA A 152 -2.77 1.23 2.44
C ALA A 152 -1.44 1.99 2.54
N GLU A 153 -0.88 2.13 3.75
CA GLU A 153 0.44 2.74 4.00
C GLU A 153 1.56 1.97 3.29
N GLU A 154 1.59 0.64 3.43
CA GLU A 154 2.54 -0.24 2.71
C GLU A 154 2.40 -0.11 1.19
N ARG A 155 1.17 0.01 0.69
CA ARG A 155 0.93 0.18 -0.74
C ARG A 155 1.39 1.54 -1.24
N ILE A 156 1.19 2.60 -0.45
CA ILE A 156 1.68 3.95 -0.75
C ILE A 156 3.21 3.94 -0.83
N ASP A 157 3.90 3.35 0.15
CA ASP A 157 5.35 3.20 0.15
C ASP A 157 5.83 2.53 -1.15
N SER A 158 5.29 1.36 -1.46
CA SER A 158 5.64 0.58 -2.66
C SER A 158 5.40 1.36 -3.97
N LEU A 159 4.31 2.10 -4.08
CA LEU A 159 4.01 2.92 -5.25
C LEU A 159 4.93 4.14 -5.35
N SER A 160 5.18 4.83 -4.24
CA SER A 160 6.12 5.96 -4.17
C SER A 160 7.52 5.53 -4.58
N TRP A 161 7.99 4.38 -4.10
CA TRP A 161 9.26 3.80 -4.51
C TRP A 161 9.28 3.49 -6.01
N ALA A 162 8.24 2.84 -6.54
CA ALA A 162 8.15 2.54 -7.97
C ALA A 162 8.22 3.81 -8.83
N MET A 163 7.56 4.89 -8.40
CA MET A 163 7.63 6.19 -9.07
C MET A 163 9.04 6.79 -9.04
N ALA A 164 9.70 6.76 -7.88
CA ALA A 164 11.08 7.25 -7.74
C ALA A 164 12.04 6.45 -8.62
N LYS A 165 11.95 5.12 -8.58
CA LYS A 165 12.73 4.20 -9.41
C LYS A 165 12.51 4.41 -10.91
N ASN A 166 11.29 4.72 -11.33
CA ASN A 166 10.98 5.00 -12.73
C ASN A 166 11.53 6.35 -13.21
N LYS A 167 11.44 7.41 -12.38
CA LYS A 167 12.04 8.72 -12.66
C LYS A 167 13.56 8.66 -12.67
N ASN A 168 14.14 7.87 -11.76
CA ASN A 168 15.55 7.53 -11.73
C ASN A 168 16.49 8.75 -11.62
N THR A 169 16.07 9.78 -10.89
CA THR A 169 16.85 11.00 -10.64
C THR A 169 17.18 11.17 -9.16
N PRO A 170 18.27 11.88 -8.79
CA PRO A 170 18.58 12.17 -7.39
C PRO A 170 17.41 12.82 -6.64
N GLU A 171 16.70 13.74 -7.28
CA GLU A 171 15.55 14.45 -6.68
C GLU A 171 14.42 13.49 -6.34
N SER A 172 14.13 12.54 -7.24
CA SER A 172 13.08 11.55 -7.02
C SER A 172 13.41 10.57 -5.88
N TYR A 173 14.67 10.19 -5.72
CA TYR A 173 15.11 9.34 -4.60
C TYR A 173 15.11 10.11 -3.28
N ASN A 174 15.60 11.36 -3.27
CA ASN A 174 15.53 12.23 -2.09
C ASN A 174 14.09 12.46 -1.63
N GLN A 175 13.15 12.68 -2.56
CA GLN A 175 11.75 12.82 -2.22
C GLN A 175 11.23 11.56 -1.51
N TYR A 176 11.49 10.38 -2.07
CA TYR A 176 11.08 9.12 -1.43
C TYR A 176 11.71 8.94 -0.04
N ILE A 177 13.02 9.19 0.10
CA ILE A 177 13.73 9.07 1.39
C ILE A 177 13.15 10.04 2.44
N GLY A 178 12.79 11.26 2.03
CA GLY A 178 12.18 12.25 2.92
C GLY A 178 10.74 11.92 3.31
N GLU A 179 9.96 11.33 2.40
CA GLU A 179 8.58 10.91 2.67
C GLU A 179 8.51 9.63 3.51
N PHE A 180 9.47 8.71 3.38
CA PHE A 180 9.45 7.38 4.00
C PHE A 180 10.78 7.05 4.70
N PRO A 181 11.20 7.75 5.77
CA PRO A 181 12.50 7.55 6.42
C PRO A 181 12.71 6.15 7.01
N GLU A 182 11.63 5.42 7.30
CA GLU A 182 11.63 4.01 7.74
C GLU A 182 10.92 3.10 6.73
N GLY A 183 10.81 3.53 5.48
CA GLY A 183 10.15 2.79 4.40
C GLY A 183 10.89 1.51 4.03
N ALA A 184 10.16 0.56 3.44
CA ALA A 184 10.67 -0.76 3.07
C ALA A 184 11.80 -0.72 2.01
N TYR A 185 11.92 0.40 1.29
CA TYR A 185 12.90 0.56 0.20
C TYR A 185 13.96 1.63 0.48
N ILE A 186 14.15 2.03 1.74
CA ILE A 186 15.11 3.08 2.11
C ILE A 186 16.54 2.77 1.67
N ASP A 187 17.04 1.58 1.99
CA ASP A 187 18.41 1.19 1.62
C ASP A 187 18.60 1.24 0.09
N GLN A 188 17.60 0.73 -0.65
CA GLN A 188 17.61 0.72 -2.11
C GLN A 188 17.57 2.13 -2.71
N ALA A 189 16.82 3.04 -2.09
CA ALA A 189 16.73 4.43 -2.51
C ALA A 189 18.03 5.18 -2.24
N GLN A 190 18.68 4.95 -1.08
CA GLN A 190 19.96 5.54 -0.73
C GLN A 190 21.08 5.06 -1.66
N ASP A 191 21.13 3.76 -1.95
CA ASP A 191 22.09 3.19 -2.90
C ASP A 191 21.90 3.75 -4.31
N ALA A 192 20.64 3.84 -4.77
CA ALA A 192 20.32 4.40 -6.07
C ALA A 192 20.69 5.90 -6.15
N LEU A 193 20.43 6.65 -5.08
CA LEU A 193 20.83 8.06 -4.96
C LEU A 193 22.36 8.20 -5.02
N ARG A 194 23.10 7.45 -4.21
CA ARG A 194 24.58 7.47 -4.21
C ARG A 194 25.13 7.18 -5.60
N LYS A 195 24.59 6.17 -6.27
CA LYS A 195 24.98 5.81 -7.63
C LYS A 195 24.69 6.93 -8.64
N ARG A 196 23.55 7.61 -8.54
CA ARG A 196 23.21 8.72 -9.45
C ARG A 196 24.06 9.96 -9.18
N LEU A 197 24.30 10.31 -7.92
CA LEU A 197 25.18 11.41 -7.56
C LEU A 197 26.63 11.14 -7.97
N GLY A 198 27.11 9.90 -7.81
CA GLY A 198 28.43 9.48 -8.28
C GLY A 198 28.60 9.57 -9.80
N GLN A 199 27.51 9.55 -10.56
CA GLN A 199 27.53 9.70 -12.03
C GLN A 199 27.35 11.15 -12.50
N GLN A 200 26.86 12.06 -11.65
CA GLN A 200 26.77 13.47 -11.98
C GLN A 200 28.16 14.11 -11.92
N VAL A 201 28.51 14.81 -12.99
CA VAL A 201 29.74 15.61 -13.06
C VAL A 201 29.52 16.90 -12.28
N GLN A 202 30.24 17.06 -11.18
CA GLN A 202 30.18 18.26 -10.35
C GLN A 202 30.85 19.46 -11.03
N PRO A 203 30.49 20.70 -10.66
CA PRO A 203 31.11 21.90 -11.24
C PRO A 203 32.63 21.93 -11.12
N GLU A 204 33.18 21.47 -9.99
CA GLU A 204 34.61 21.41 -9.72
C GLU A 204 35.31 20.40 -10.64
N GLU A 205 34.69 19.24 -10.88
CA GLU A 205 35.19 18.21 -11.79
C GLU A 205 35.18 18.71 -13.24
N ARG A 206 34.11 19.42 -13.63
CA ARG A 206 34.02 20.06 -14.95
C ARG A 206 35.15 21.08 -15.14
N GLU A 207 35.44 21.91 -14.14
CA GLU A 207 36.52 22.88 -14.25
C GLU A 207 37.90 22.23 -14.27
N MET A 208 38.12 21.17 -13.47
CA MET A 208 39.34 20.36 -13.52
C MET A 208 39.59 19.81 -14.93
N VAL A 209 38.57 19.19 -15.54
CA VAL A 209 38.66 18.65 -16.90
C VAL A 209 38.95 19.77 -17.93
N ARG A 210 38.26 20.90 -17.84
CA ARG A 210 38.48 22.05 -18.74
C ARG A 210 39.88 22.64 -18.58
N ALA A 211 40.37 22.76 -17.34
CA ALA A 211 41.71 23.27 -17.05
C ALA A 211 42.80 22.34 -17.61
N LEU A 212 42.60 21.03 -17.51
CA LEU A 212 43.52 20.03 -18.06
C LEU A 212 43.70 20.18 -19.59
N PHE A 213 42.61 20.19 -20.35
CA PHE A 213 42.69 20.35 -21.81
C PHE A 213 43.20 21.73 -22.22
N ARG A 214 42.81 22.78 -21.50
CA ARG A 214 43.37 24.12 -21.70
C ARG A 214 44.88 24.13 -21.56
N LYS A 215 45.41 23.52 -20.48
CA LYS A 215 46.85 23.40 -20.26
C LYS A 215 47.53 22.59 -21.36
N PHE A 216 46.94 21.46 -21.78
CA PHE A 216 47.47 20.65 -22.89
C PHE A 216 47.60 21.47 -24.18
N PHE A 217 46.52 22.09 -24.65
CA PHE A 217 46.54 22.86 -25.91
C PHE A 217 47.32 24.18 -25.82
N GLN A 218 47.39 24.83 -24.65
CA GLN A 218 48.30 25.96 -24.43
C GLN A 218 49.76 25.55 -24.53
N SER A 219 50.10 24.37 -24.02
CA SER A 219 51.44 23.80 -24.12
C SER A 219 51.79 23.48 -25.58
N VAL A 220 50.82 22.97 -26.34
CA VAL A 220 50.94 22.82 -27.80
C VAL A 220 51.25 24.17 -28.44
N ASN A 221 50.39 25.18 -28.25
CA ASN A 221 50.55 26.52 -28.86
C ASN A 221 51.90 27.18 -28.52
N SER A 222 52.35 27.06 -27.26
CA SER A 222 53.60 27.66 -26.76
C SER A 222 54.85 26.82 -27.03
N ARG A 223 54.70 25.68 -27.72
CA ARG A 223 55.78 24.73 -27.98
C ARG A 223 56.48 24.20 -26.71
N ASN A 224 55.76 24.12 -25.59
CA ASN A 224 56.28 23.60 -24.34
C ASN A 224 56.01 22.09 -24.20
N GLU A 225 56.97 21.27 -24.59
CA GLU A 225 56.85 19.80 -24.57
C GLU A 225 56.66 19.27 -23.14
N ASP A 226 57.48 19.70 -22.17
CA ASP A 226 57.41 19.23 -20.78
C ASP A 226 56.05 19.52 -20.13
N ALA A 227 55.53 20.74 -20.34
CA ALA A 227 54.22 21.12 -19.82
C ALA A 227 53.09 20.29 -20.46
N MET A 228 53.19 19.97 -21.75
CA MET A 228 52.24 19.10 -22.44
C MET A 228 52.29 17.68 -21.87
N LEU A 229 53.48 17.07 -21.76
CA LEU A 229 53.67 15.72 -21.24
C LEU A 229 53.21 15.60 -19.78
N SER A 230 53.29 16.68 -18.98
CA SER A 230 52.78 16.69 -17.60
C SER A 230 51.27 16.49 -17.48
N THR A 231 50.52 16.73 -18.57
CA THR A 231 49.06 16.57 -18.59
C THR A 231 48.59 15.18 -19.04
N CYS A 232 49.51 14.33 -19.48
CA CYS A 232 49.21 12.99 -19.98
C CYS A 232 49.69 11.92 -19.00
N GLU A 233 49.01 10.77 -19.03
CA GLU A 233 49.51 9.56 -18.40
C GLU A 233 50.83 9.10 -19.00
N ASP A 234 51.57 8.27 -18.25
CA ASP A 234 52.80 7.67 -18.77
C ASP A 234 52.52 6.72 -19.94
N ILE A 235 51.38 6.02 -19.88
CA ILE A 235 50.85 5.15 -20.94
C ILE A 235 49.39 5.52 -21.21
N LEU A 236 49.12 5.91 -22.45
CA LEU A 236 47.78 6.22 -22.93
C LEU A 236 47.19 4.99 -23.62
N THR A 237 45.94 4.67 -23.30
CA THR A 237 45.21 3.58 -23.94
C THR A 237 45.08 3.79 -25.45
N ASN A 238 44.90 5.05 -25.88
CA ASN A 238 44.91 5.45 -27.27
C ASN A 238 45.36 6.91 -27.43
N PHE A 239 46.22 7.20 -28.39
CA PHE A 239 46.56 8.57 -28.74
C PHE A 239 46.60 8.72 -30.27
N LEU A 240 45.66 9.50 -30.80
CA LEU A 240 45.53 9.80 -32.23
C LEU A 240 45.54 8.54 -33.11
N GLY A 241 44.81 7.51 -32.68
CA GLY A 241 44.72 6.22 -33.36
C GLY A 241 45.82 5.22 -33.01
N LYS A 242 46.88 5.60 -32.28
CA LYS A 242 47.90 4.68 -31.79
C LYS A 242 47.48 4.07 -30.44
N PRO A 243 47.25 2.75 -30.35
CA PRO A 243 47.00 2.10 -29.06
C PRO A 243 48.27 2.04 -28.21
N THR A 244 48.12 2.03 -26.89
CA THR A 244 49.23 1.89 -25.93
C THR A 244 50.35 2.91 -26.17
N ALA A 245 49.97 4.17 -26.40
CA ALA A 245 50.89 5.24 -26.72
C ALA A 245 51.65 5.69 -25.47
N THR A 246 52.90 6.09 -25.65
CA THR A 246 53.77 6.57 -24.57
C THR A 246 53.92 8.09 -24.62
N LYS A 247 54.51 8.70 -23.58
CA LYS A 247 54.91 10.11 -23.62
C LYS A 247 55.78 10.47 -24.83
N SER A 248 56.63 9.56 -25.31
CA SER A 248 57.42 9.77 -26.53
C SER A 248 56.56 9.93 -27.79
N ASP A 249 55.40 9.29 -27.84
CA ASP A 249 54.46 9.42 -28.96
C ASP A 249 53.74 10.77 -28.93
N VAL A 250 53.39 11.24 -27.73
CA VAL A 250 52.80 12.56 -27.51
C VAL A 250 53.80 13.67 -27.88
N ALA A 251 55.06 13.55 -27.45
CA ALA A 251 56.15 14.45 -27.87
C ALA A 251 56.33 14.47 -29.39
N SER A 252 56.36 13.28 -30.01
CA SER A 252 56.48 13.16 -31.47
C SER A 252 55.33 13.82 -32.22
N PHE A 253 54.11 13.78 -31.69
CA PHE A 253 52.96 14.48 -32.28
C PHE A 253 53.22 15.99 -32.36
N MET A 254 53.68 16.58 -31.26
CA MET A 254 53.98 18.01 -31.18
C MET A 254 55.02 18.42 -32.22
N GLN A 255 56.08 17.65 -32.37
CA GLN A 255 57.10 17.91 -33.39
C GLN A 255 56.55 17.78 -34.82
N LYS A 256 55.65 16.81 -35.06
CA LYS A 256 55.07 16.53 -36.40
C LYS A 256 54.04 17.57 -36.86
N ILE A 257 53.31 18.20 -35.95
CA ILE A 257 52.28 19.19 -36.33
C ILE A 257 52.88 20.54 -36.72
N TYR A 258 54.08 20.87 -36.25
CA TYR A 258 54.80 22.09 -36.63
C TYR A 258 55.67 21.83 -37.88
N LYS A 259 55.16 22.24 -39.05
CA LYS A 259 55.94 22.23 -40.29
C LYS A 259 56.77 23.52 -40.43
N PRO A 260 57.92 23.51 -41.13
CA PRO A 260 58.76 24.70 -41.32
C PRO A 260 58.04 25.88 -42.00
N GLU A 261 57.05 25.58 -42.84
CA GLU A 261 56.23 26.57 -43.56
C GLU A 261 55.18 27.28 -42.69
N ILE A 262 54.95 26.83 -41.46
CA ILE A 262 53.96 27.38 -40.53
C ILE A 262 54.62 28.45 -39.65
N THR A 263 54.21 29.70 -39.82
CA THR A 263 54.71 30.84 -39.02
C THR A 263 54.03 30.90 -37.65
N ASN A 264 52.74 30.57 -37.59
CA ASN A 264 51.94 30.59 -36.37
C ASN A 264 50.91 29.45 -36.39
N MET A 265 50.69 28.81 -35.24
CA MET A 265 49.66 27.77 -35.10
C MET A 265 49.01 27.88 -33.74
N ASN A 266 47.70 28.11 -33.74
CA ASN A 266 46.91 28.30 -32.52
C ASN A 266 45.69 27.38 -32.50
N TRP A 267 45.59 26.64 -31.41
CA TRP A 267 44.41 25.91 -31.01
C TRP A 267 43.53 26.77 -30.11
N TYR A 268 42.25 26.83 -30.44
CA TYR A 268 41.19 27.44 -29.64
C TYR A 268 40.18 26.37 -29.25
N LEU A 269 39.85 26.29 -27.97
CA LEU A 269 38.90 25.31 -27.44
C LEU A 269 37.52 25.95 -27.40
N ASP A 270 36.53 25.29 -27.99
CA ASP A 270 35.14 25.70 -27.84
C ASP A 270 34.66 25.31 -26.43
N ASN A 271 33.70 26.06 -25.88
CA ASN A 271 33.21 25.83 -24.52
C ASN A 271 32.02 24.84 -24.48
N ASP A 272 32.03 23.83 -25.34
CA ASP A 272 30.93 22.88 -25.62
C ASP A 272 31.18 21.48 -25.03
N TYR A 273 31.82 21.43 -23.86
CA TYR A 273 32.23 20.18 -23.21
C TYR A 273 31.04 19.29 -22.81
N ALA A 274 30.97 18.11 -23.43
CA ALA A 274 30.17 16.98 -22.96
C ALA A 274 31.06 16.05 -22.13
N ILE A 275 30.78 15.96 -20.82
CA ILE A 275 31.55 15.16 -19.86
C ILE A 275 30.64 14.08 -19.29
N LYS A 276 31.10 12.82 -19.31
CA LYS A 276 30.47 11.69 -18.62
C LYS A 276 31.43 11.14 -17.59
N LYS A 277 30.96 11.01 -16.34
CA LYS A 277 31.72 10.42 -15.24
C LYS A 277 31.47 8.91 -15.17
N ARG A 278 32.52 8.11 -15.01
CA ARG A 278 32.44 6.65 -14.83
C ARG A 278 33.30 6.25 -13.65
N GLU A 279 32.72 5.47 -12.75
CA GLU A 279 33.44 4.84 -11.64
C GLU A 279 34.25 3.65 -12.17
N VAL A 280 35.53 3.57 -11.82
CA VAL A 280 36.49 2.54 -12.28
C VAL A 280 37.18 1.79 -11.14
N GLY A 281 37.02 2.26 -9.90
CA GLY A 281 37.55 1.68 -8.68
C GLY A 281 36.81 2.23 -7.46
N ASP A 282 37.26 1.88 -6.25
CA ASP A 282 36.63 2.38 -5.02
C ASP A 282 36.88 3.89 -4.88
N LEU A 283 35.83 4.69 -5.12
CA LEU A 283 35.89 6.17 -5.17
C LEU A 283 36.82 6.73 -6.26
N GLU A 284 37.22 5.93 -7.23
CA GLU A 284 38.02 6.35 -8.39
C GLU A 284 37.14 6.55 -9.61
N TYR A 285 37.26 7.73 -10.23
CA TYR A 285 36.43 8.13 -11.36
C TYR A 285 37.26 8.52 -12.56
N GLU A 286 36.85 8.06 -13.73
CA GLU A 286 37.31 8.60 -15.00
C GLU A 286 36.27 9.51 -15.63
N TYR A 287 36.72 10.38 -16.54
CA TYR A 287 35.85 11.28 -17.27
C TYR A 287 36.01 11.05 -18.77
N GLN A 288 34.92 10.70 -19.43
CA GLN A 288 34.84 10.64 -20.89
C GLN A 288 34.39 12.00 -21.41
N VAL A 289 35.20 12.60 -22.26
CA VAL A 289 35.09 14.01 -22.61
C VAL A 289 34.99 14.14 -24.13
N THR A 290 34.04 14.96 -24.59
CA THR A 290 33.93 15.38 -25.99
C THR A 290 33.75 16.89 -26.04
N PHE A 291 34.48 17.57 -26.91
CA PHE A 291 34.33 19.01 -27.17
C PHE A 291 34.86 19.35 -28.57
N SER A 292 34.59 20.57 -29.02
CA SER A 292 35.06 21.08 -30.31
C SER A 292 36.30 21.96 -30.13
N ALA A 293 37.21 21.90 -31.09
CA ALA A 293 38.39 22.74 -31.11
C ALA A 293 38.65 23.26 -32.53
N LYS A 294 39.16 24.48 -32.60
CA LYS A 294 39.52 25.17 -33.83
C LYS A 294 41.04 25.30 -33.91
N LEU A 295 41.60 24.82 -35.01
CA LEU A 295 43.01 24.99 -35.36
C LEU A 295 43.13 26.06 -36.43
N GLU A 296 43.86 27.12 -36.11
CA GLU A 296 44.27 28.13 -37.08
C GLU A 296 45.76 27.98 -37.38
N ARG A 297 46.10 27.93 -38.67
CA ARG A 297 47.48 27.87 -39.16
C ARG A 297 47.74 29.05 -40.09
N GLU A 298 48.83 29.76 -39.84
CA GLU A 298 49.32 30.85 -40.67
C GLU A 298 50.64 30.42 -41.32
N TYR A 299 50.84 30.88 -42.55
CA TYR A 299 51.95 30.50 -43.41
C TYR A 299 52.61 31.77 -43.95
N SER A 300 53.88 31.67 -44.33
CA SER A 300 54.59 32.80 -44.93
C SER A 300 54.04 33.19 -46.32
N GLU A 301 53.57 32.21 -47.09
CA GLU A 301 53.24 32.37 -48.52
C GLU A 301 51.84 31.87 -48.90
N LYS A 302 51.10 31.27 -47.95
CA LYS A 302 49.77 30.69 -48.19
C LYS A 302 48.70 31.43 -47.38
N PRO A 303 47.44 31.46 -47.85
CA PRO A 303 46.33 31.96 -47.05
C PRO A 303 46.23 31.22 -45.72
N LYS A 304 45.69 31.92 -44.71
CA LYS A 304 45.37 31.32 -43.42
C LYS A 304 44.44 30.12 -43.61
N GLU A 305 44.77 29.01 -42.95
CA GLU A 305 43.97 27.79 -42.98
C GLU A 305 43.29 27.60 -41.62
N GLU A 306 41.98 27.43 -41.63
CA GLU A 306 41.20 27.05 -40.45
C GLU A 306 40.74 25.59 -40.59
N SER A 307 40.79 24.84 -39.48
CA SER A 307 40.22 23.49 -39.42
C SER A 307 39.55 23.28 -38.08
N ARG A 308 38.36 22.69 -38.09
CA ARG A 308 37.64 22.31 -36.88
C ARG A 308 37.82 20.83 -36.60
N PHE A 309 37.93 20.49 -35.33
CA PHE A 309 38.12 19.14 -34.85
C PHE A 309 37.13 18.86 -33.73
N ARG A 310 36.61 17.64 -33.71
CA ARG A 310 35.99 17.05 -32.52
C ARG A 310 37.09 16.33 -31.75
N VAL A 311 37.26 16.72 -30.50
CA VAL A 311 38.19 16.08 -29.57
C VAL A 311 37.39 15.05 -28.77
N THR A 312 37.87 13.81 -28.75
CA THR A 312 37.34 12.75 -27.88
C THR A 312 38.46 12.23 -27.01
N ALA A 313 38.25 12.24 -25.70
CA ALA A 313 39.31 11.94 -24.75
C ALA A 313 38.79 11.26 -23.48
N THR A 314 39.71 10.66 -22.74
CA THR A 314 39.47 10.10 -21.41
C THR A 314 40.45 10.72 -20.43
N VAL A 315 39.95 11.15 -19.28
CA VAL A 315 40.73 11.64 -18.14
C VAL A 315 40.72 10.56 -17.06
N SER A 316 41.89 10.17 -16.58
CA SER A 316 42.08 9.17 -15.52
C SER A 316 41.67 9.69 -14.13
N PRO A 317 41.56 8.81 -13.12
CA PRO A 317 41.39 9.22 -11.73
C PRO A 317 42.47 10.18 -11.22
N ASP A 318 43.69 10.09 -11.76
CA ASP A 318 44.81 10.98 -11.44
C ASP A 318 44.71 12.37 -12.10
N GLY A 319 43.62 12.66 -12.82
CA GLY A 319 43.39 13.94 -13.47
C GLY A 319 44.28 14.17 -14.69
N LYS A 320 44.72 13.11 -15.37
CA LYS A 320 45.56 13.18 -16.58
C LYS A 320 44.86 12.59 -17.79
N ILE A 321 45.31 13.00 -18.97
CA ILE A 321 44.82 12.48 -20.24
C ILE A 321 45.33 11.05 -20.42
N SER A 322 44.42 10.08 -20.41
CA SER A 322 44.70 8.64 -20.63
C SER A 322 44.28 8.15 -22.01
N SER A 323 43.50 8.96 -22.74
CA SER A 323 43.17 8.74 -24.16
C SER A 323 42.87 10.08 -24.83
N LEU A 324 43.30 10.27 -26.08
CA LEU A 324 42.98 11.47 -26.86
C LEU A 324 42.93 11.16 -28.36
N ASN A 325 41.85 11.58 -29.01
CA ASN A 325 41.65 11.49 -30.45
C ASN A 325 41.10 12.81 -31.01
N LEU A 326 41.44 13.07 -32.27
CA LEU A 326 41.03 14.25 -33.01
C LEU A 326 40.39 13.83 -34.34
N THR A 327 39.14 14.20 -34.54
CA THR A 327 38.41 13.94 -35.80
C THR A 327 38.10 15.26 -36.48
N LYS A 328 38.62 15.46 -37.70
CA LYS A 328 38.33 16.69 -38.47
C LYS A 328 36.84 16.77 -38.77
N ILE A 329 36.21 17.90 -38.47
CA ILE A 329 34.82 18.19 -38.79
C ILE A 329 34.80 18.79 -40.20
N LEU A 330 34.18 18.08 -41.15
CA LEU A 330 33.93 18.63 -42.48
C LEU A 330 32.82 19.67 -42.36
N GLN A 331 33.10 20.92 -42.76
CA GLN A 331 32.04 21.90 -42.94
C GLN A 331 31.22 21.47 -44.17
N PRO A 332 29.88 21.47 -44.11
CA PRO A 332 29.09 21.38 -45.33
C PRO A 332 29.42 22.60 -46.20
N GLU A 333 29.72 22.34 -47.48
CA GLU A 333 29.99 23.37 -48.50
C GLU A 333 28.85 24.36 -48.67
#